data_AF-A0A9X1FQC6-F1
#
_entry.id   AF-A0A9X1FQC6-F1
#
_cell.length_a   1.000
_cell.length_b   1.000
_cell.length_c   1.000
_cell.angle_alpha   90.00
_cell.angle_beta   90.00
_cell.angle_gamma   90.00
#
_symmetry.space_group_name_H-M   'P 1'
#
loop_
_entity.id
_entity.type
_entity.pdbx_description
1 polymer ?
#
loop_
_entity_poly.entity_id
_entity_poly.type
_entity_poly.pdbx_seq_one_letter_code
_entity_poly.pdbx_strand_id
1 'polypeptide(L)'
;MKFIFLPLLTFLLISNTFAQQSYYNDVNLNLKGQDLYFELQDKIDQASSSFTYGDVRDAVLISDEDTSNGNNVLLVYGYNDTDGNCTTDRSRDKGDFGGSTCQWNREHVFARSNASPPMGNVDNNTTGIGADPHNIRPSDQQMNNNKANKKFASGSGNAGNVGSGNWYPGDEWRGDVARMIMYMYTRYGDRCLPSLTGVGSLQGSTNMLQLFLQWNAEDPVTPFEDQRNDYFETLYGNRNPFIDNPYLATIIWGGVPAEDRWDLFSINDFSTASITIYPNPAQEVLNFETSTTIDTYSVYDFFGKEIETNKVPQQSKSINLSSLQKGIYLIEFRKKESRVIKKIIIE
;
A
#
# COMPACT_ATOMS: atom_id res chain seq x y z
N MET A 1 -45.88 9.96 38.45
CA MET A 1 -45.22 9.14 37.41
C MET A 1 -44.04 9.95 36.88
N LYS A 2 -42.80 9.57 37.21
CA LYS A 2 -41.59 10.18 36.66
C LYS A 2 -41.14 9.30 35.50
N PHE A 3 -41.25 9.79 34.27
CA PHE A 3 -40.72 9.13 33.08
C PHE A 3 -39.21 9.33 33.05
N ILE A 4 -38.46 8.23 33.17
CA ILE A 4 -37.01 8.19 32.96
C ILE A 4 -36.79 8.04 31.46
N PHE A 5 -36.30 9.09 30.81
CA PHE A 5 -35.82 9.03 29.43
C PHE A 5 -34.40 8.45 29.45
N LEU A 6 -34.23 7.25 28.90
CA LEU A 6 -32.93 6.64 28.65
C LEU A 6 -32.47 7.07 27.24
N PRO A 7 -31.33 7.76 27.08
CA PRO A 7 -30.86 8.12 25.74
C PRO A 7 -30.30 6.86 25.07
N LEU A 8 -30.89 6.48 23.94
CA LEU A 8 -30.39 5.42 23.07
C LEU A 8 -29.13 5.95 22.36
N LEU A 9 -27.96 5.58 22.87
CA LEU A 9 -26.68 5.88 22.23
C LEU A 9 -26.50 4.95 21.03
N THR A 10 -26.94 5.36 19.84
CA THR A 10 -26.61 4.68 18.58
C THR A 10 -25.13 4.87 18.28
N PHE A 11 -24.34 3.83 18.57
CA PHE A 11 -22.96 3.72 18.12
C PHE A 11 -22.97 3.38 16.63
N LEU A 12 -22.67 4.37 15.78
CA LEU A 12 -22.49 4.14 14.35
C LEU A 12 -21.14 3.43 14.19
N LEU A 13 -21.17 2.10 14.03
CA LEU A 13 -20.00 1.35 13.58
C LEU A 13 -19.75 1.71 12.11
N ILE A 14 -18.81 2.63 11.88
CA ILE A 14 -18.25 2.86 10.54
C ILE A 14 -17.31 1.67 10.28
N SER A 15 -17.83 0.63 9.63
CA SER A 15 -16.99 -0.40 9.05
C SER A 15 -16.42 0.13 7.74
N ASN A 16 -15.15 0.55 7.74
CA ASN A 16 -14.41 0.74 6.50
C ASN A 16 -14.15 -0.66 5.92
N THR A 17 -14.97 -1.07 4.95
CA THR A 17 -14.66 -2.25 4.14
C THR A 17 -13.56 -1.85 3.16
N PHE A 18 -12.36 -2.37 3.32
CA PHE A 18 -11.28 -2.28 2.34
C PHE A 18 -11.68 -3.13 1.13
N ALA A 19 -12.38 -2.52 0.19
CA ALA A 19 -12.77 -3.15 -1.05
C ALA A 19 -12.05 -2.45 -2.21
N GLN A 20 -11.79 -3.22 -3.26
CA GLN A 20 -11.31 -2.70 -4.53
C GLN A 20 -12.16 -1.50 -4.98
N GLN A 21 -11.51 -0.38 -5.26
CA GLN A 21 -12.18 0.82 -5.76
C GLN A 21 -12.82 0.53 -7.12
N SER A 22 -13.98 1.13 -7.39
CA SER A 22 -14.70 0.94 -8.65
C SER A 22 -13.89 1.30 -9.89
N TYR A 23 -12.92 2.19 -9.74
CA TYR A 23 -11.96 2.56 -10.79
C TYR A 23 -11.26 1.34 -11.39
N TYR A 24 -10.95 0.30 -10.59
CA TYR A 24 -10.21 -0.88 -11.03
C TYR A 24 -11.08 -2.07 -11.45
N ASN A 25 -12.40 -1.91 -11.58
CA ASN A 25 -13.32 -3.03 -11.88
C ASN A 25 -13.02 -3.75 -13.22
N ASP A 26 -12.32 -3.08 -14.13
CA ASP A 26 -11.90 -3.56 -15.45
C ASP A 26 -10.45 -4.05 -15.49
N VAL A 27 -9.76 -4.13 -14.34
CA VAL A 27 -8.37 -4.58 -14.22
C VAL A 27 -8.33 -5.98 -13.60
N ASN A 28 -7.65 -6.91 -14.27
CA ASN A 28 -7.43 -8.25 -13.70
C ASN A 28 -6.30 -8.27 -12.65
N LEU A 29 -6.66 -8.00 -11.40
CA LEU A 29 -5.73 -7.98 -10.26
C LEU A 29 -5.20 -9.37 -9.81
N ASN A 30 -5.64 -10.46 -10.45
CA ASN A 30 -5.05 -11.79 -10.21
C ASN A 30 -3.74 -12.01 -10.98
N LEU A 31 -3.45 -11.15 -11.96
CA LEU A 31 -2.18 -11.15 -12.70
C LEU A 31 -1.02 -10.78 -11.78
N LYS A 32 0.20 -11.13 -12.19
CA LYS A 32 1.43 -10.81 -11.46
C LYS A 32 2.54 -10.42 -12.41
N GLY A 33 3.60 -9.81 -11.87
CA GLY A 33 4.77 -9.48 -12.65
C GLY A 33 4.44 -8.57 -13.84
N GLN A 34 5.01 -8.92 -14.99
CA GLN A 34 4.88 -8.16 -16.22
C GLN A 34 3.44 -8.09 -16.76
N ASP A 35 2.62 -9.12 -16.52
CA ASP A 35 1.23 -9.13 -17.01
C ASP A 35 0.39 -8.09 -16.27
N LEU A 36 0.52 -8.01 -14.94
CA LEU A 36 -0.16 -6.98 -14.14
C LEU A 36 0.37 -5.57 -14.46
N TYR A 37 1.67 -5.45 -14.75
CA TYR A 37 2.25 -4.18 -15.19
C TYR A 37 1.57 -3.65 -16.46
N PHE A 38 1.38 -4.51 -17.48
CA PHE A 38 0.74 -4.08 -18.73
C PHE A 38 -0.74 -3.79 -18.54
N GLU A 39 -1.45 -4.58 -17.74
CA GLU A 39 -2.85 -4.33 -17.41
C GLU A 39 -3.03 -2.95 -16.75
N LEU A 40 -2.18 -2.61 -15.78
CA LEU A 40 -2.20 -1.30 -15.14
C LEU A 40 -1.76 -0.18 -16.08
N GLN A 41 -0.77 -0.43 -16.94
CA GLN A 41 -0.34 0.53 -17.96
C GLN A 41 -1.50 0.89 -18.90
N ASP A 42 -2.23 -0.09 -19.41
CA ASP A 42 -3.41 0.15 -20.27
C ASP A 42 -4.52 0.87 -19.50
N LYS A 43 -4.72 0.53 -18.22
CA LYS A 43 -5.72 1.20 -17.37
C LYS A 43 -5.40 2.67 -17.19
N ILE A 44 -4.19 2.97 -16.72
CA ILE A 44 -3.80 4.35 -16.46
C ILE A 44 -3.59 5.11 -17.76
N ASP A 45 -3.39 4.39 -18.89
CA ASP A 45 -3.55 4.74 -20.33
C ASP A 45 -4.63 5.80 -20.60
N GLN A 46 -5.78 5.53 -19.99
CA GLN A 46 -7.06 6.17 -20.21
C GLN A 46 -7.16 7.46 -19.40
N ALA A 47 -6.48 8.51 -19.87
CA ALA A 47 -6.50 9.84 -19.28
C ALA A 47 -6.92 10.91 -20.31
N SER A 48 -7.27 12.09 -19.80
CA SER A 48 -7.66 13.25 -20.60
C SER A 48 -6.52 13.69 -21.51
N SER A 49 -6.77 13.67 -22.82
CA SER A 49 -5.82 14.12 -23.84
C SER A 49 -5.78 15.65 -24.00
N SER A 50 -6.75 16.35 -23.43
CA SER A 50 -6.85 17.82 -23.46
C SER A 50 -6.41 18.48 -22.16
N PHE A 51 -6.07 17.72 -21.12
CA PHE A 51 -5.59 18.28 -19.86
C PHE A 51 -4.22 18.91 -20.07
N THR A 52 -4.11 20.19 -19.73
CA THR A 52 -2.94 21.01 -20.02
C THR A 52 -2.07 21.19 -18.79
N TYR A 53 -0.82 21.56 -19.02
CA TYR A 53 0.08 21.96 -17.96
C TYR A 53 -0.49 23.16 -17.19
N GLY A 54 -1.21 24.07 -17.85
CA GLY A 54 -1.96 25.15 -17.23
C GLY A 54 -3.01 24.65 -16.25
N ASP A 55 -3.79 23.64 -16.63
CA ASP A 55 -4.80 23.03 -15.75
C ASP A 55 -4.18 22.41 -14.51
N VAL A 56 -2.98 21.82 -14.62
CA VAL A 56 -2.23 21.32 -13.45
C VAL A 56 -2.01 22.43 -12.42
N ARG A 57 -1.61 23.64 -12.84
CA ARG A 57 -1.37 24.78 -11.92
C ARG A 57 -2.61 25.09 -11.09
N ASP A 58 -3.78 25.04 -11.72
CA ASP A 58 -5.03 25.40 -11.05
C ASP A 58 -5.53 24.23 -10.19
N ALA A 59 -5.33 22.99 -10.65
CA ALA A 59 -5.71 21.78 -9.92
C ALA A 59 -4.92 21.58 -8.62
N VAL A 60 -3.61 21.86 -8.61
CA VAL A 60 -2.78 21.70 -7.39
C VAL A 60 -3.18 22.64 -6.25
N LEU A 61 -3.95 23.71 -6.52
CA LEU A 61 -4.52 24.54 -5.47
C LEU A 61 -5.56 23.80 -4.61
N ILE A 62 -6.06 22.66 -5.09
CA ILE A 62 -7.06 21.83 -4.41
C ILE A 62 -6.45 20.47 -4.05
N SER A 63 -5.74 19.82 -4.97
CA SER A 63 -5.15 18.50 -4.70
C SER A 63 -3.92 18.54 -3.79
N ASP A 64 -3.25 19.68 -3.68
CA ASP A 64 -2.10 19.87 -2.79
C ASP A 64 -2.40 20.81 -1.62
N GLU A 65 -3.67 21.08 -1.31
CA GLU A 65 -4.06 21.95 -0.20
C GLU A 65 -3.48 21.46 1.14
N ASP A 66 -2.90 22.38 1.91
CA ASP A 66 -2.47 22.07 3.28
C ASP A 66 -3.69 21.94 4.20
N THR A 67 -3.90 20.72 4.72
CA THR A 67 -5.00 20.42 5.64
C THR A 67 -4.95 21.21 6.96
N SER A 68 -3.79 21.73 7.33
CA SER A 68 -3.62 22.59 8.51
C SER A 68 -3.93 24.06 8.21
N ASN A 69 -3.85 24.47 6.94
CA ASN A 69 -4.14 25.82 6.47
C ASN A 69 -4.61 25.80 5.01
N GLY A 70 -5.93 25.81 4.79
CA GLY A 70 -6.52 25.74 3.46
C GLY A 70 -6.24 26.93 2.53
N ASN A 71 -5.55 27.98 3.00
CA ASN A 71 -5.04 29.04 2.11
C ASN A 71 -3.71 28.67 1.46
N ASN A 72 -3.03 27.63 1.96
CA ASN A 72 -1.74 27.19 1.49
C ASN A 72 -1.83 25.91 0.66
N VAL A 73 -0.80 25.67 -0.15
CA VAL A 73 -0.45 24.37 -0.72
C VAL A 73 0.77 23.80 -0.01
N LEU A 74 0.85 22.47 0.10
CA LEU A 74 2.05 21.79 0.54
C LEU A 74 3.10 21.79 -0.58
N LEU A 75 4.36 22.00 -0.20
CA LEU A 75 5.48 22.08 -1.11
C LEU A 75 6.29 20.79 -1.04
N VAL A 76 6.39 20.06 -2.14
CA VAL A 76 7.26 18.87 -2.20
C VAL A 76 8.69 19.28 -1.87
N TYR A 77 9.34 18.46 -1.03
CA TYR A 77 10.66 18.68 -0.41
C TYR A 77 10.71 19.71 0.73
N GLY A 78 9.60 20.40 1.04
CA GLY A 78 9.49 21.29 2.18
C GLY A 78 9.37 20.55 3.51
N TYR A 79 9.83 21.14 4.61
CA TYR A 79 9.83 20.47 5.93
C TYR A 79 9.82 21.40 7.16
N ASN A 80 9.95 22.73 7.00
CA ASN A 80 10.00 23.64 8.14
C ASN A 80 9.48 25.04 7.81
N ASP A 81 8.35 25.43 8.43
CA ASP A 81 7.75 26.77 8.27
C ASP A 81 8.19 27.79 9.33
N THR A 82 9.12 27.42 10.23
CA THR A 82 9.40 28.19 11.47
C THR A 82 10.82 28.74 11.60
N ASP A 83 11.71 28.45 10.65
CA ASP A 83 13.10 28.91 10.68
C ASP A 83 13.34 30.24 9.95
N GLY A 84 12.30 30.81 9.32
CA GLY A 84 12.39 32.03 8.53
C GLY A 84 13.12 31.83 7.19
N ASN A 85 13.36 30.58 6.77
CA ASN A 85 13.94 30.24 5.49
C ASN A 85 12.87 29.68 4.55
N CYS A 86 12.38 30.54 3.66
CA CYS A 86 11.31 30.15 2.76
C CYS A 86 11.69 29.01 1.77
N THR A 87 12.99 28.76 1.54
CA THR A 87 13.40 27.61 0.73
C THR A 87 12.95 26.28 1.35
N THR A 88 12.87 26.20 2.67
CA THR A 88 12.57 24.98 3.43
C THR A 88 11.15 24.89 3.94
N ASP A 89 10.33 25.92 3.72
CA ASP A 89 8.91 25.93 4.07
C ASP A 89 8.20 24.69 3.55
N ARG A 90 7.39 24.09 4.42
CA ARG A 90 6.53 22.95 4.14
C ARG A 90 5.27 23.37 3.39
N SER A 91 4.82 24.61 3.55
CA SER A 91 3.61 25.12 2.88
C SER A 91 3.77 26.55 2.40
N ARG A 92 2.92 26.97 1.44
CA ARG A 92 2.89 28.37 0.98
C ARG A 92 1.52 28.80 0.48
N ASP A 93 1.23 30.09 0.63
CA ASP A 93 -0.01 30.70 0.14
C ASP A 93 -0.25 30.38 -1.34
N LYS A 94 -1.48 29.99 -1.66
CA LYS A 94 -1.93 29.65 -3.01
C LYS A 94 -1.67 30.77 -4.02
N GLY A 95 -1.74 32.03 -3.59
CA GLY A 95 -1.49 33.22 -4.39
C GLY A 95 -0.02 33.49 -4.69
N ASP A 96 0.93 32.91 -3.94
CA ASP A 96 2.36 33.09 -4.13
C ASP A 96 2.96 32.18 -5.22
N PHE A 97 2.20 31.96 -6.29
CA PHE A 97 2.66 31.24 -7.48
C PHE A 97 3.54 32.12 -8.35
N GLY A 98 4.74 31.65 -8.70
CA GLY A 98 5.60 32.40 -9.62
C GLY A 98 7.03 31.88 -9.74
N GLY A 99 7.93 32.77 -10.14
CA GLY A 99 9.34 32.48 -10.41
C GLY A 99 10.33 33.17 -9.47
N SER A 100 9.83 33.93 -8.50
CA SER A 100 10.65 34.73 -7.59
C SER A 100 10.96 33.97 -6.29
N THR A 101 11.84 34.56 -5.47
CA THR A 101 12.14 34.06 -4.12
C THR A 101 10.88 34.00 -3.26
N CYS A 102 10.76 32.95 -2.44
CA CYS A 102 9.61 32.67 -1.59
C CYS A 102 8.28 32.58 -2.36
N GLN A 103 8.33 32.23 -3.66
CA GLN A 103 7.16 31.81 -4.43
C GLN A 103 7.24 30.30 -4.65
N TRP A 104 6.09 29.66 -4.87
CA TRP A 104 6.07 28.27 -5.31
C TRP A 104 5.93 28.19 -6.83
N ASN A 105 6.48 27.13 -7.40
CA ASN A 105 6.33 26.80 -8.80
C ASN A 105 5.99 25.30 -8.96
N ARG A 106 5.89 24.85 -10.21
CA ARG A 106 5.60 23.45 -10.55
C ARG A 106 6.93 22.69 -10.68
N GLU A 107 7.13 21.71 -9.82
CA GLU A 107 8.21 20.73 -9.89
C GLU A 107 7.78 19.52 -10.72
N HIS A 108 8.62 19.08 -11.65
CA HIS A 108 8.48 17.79 -12.31
C HIS A 108 9.33 16.78 -11.54
N VAL A 109 8.70 15.96 -10.69
CA VAL A 109 9.40 15.06 -9.77
C VAL A 109 10.31 14.10 -10.53
N PHE A 110 9.78 13.44 -11.56
CA PHE A 110 10.56 12.91 -12.67
C PHE A 110 10.96 14.07 -13.58
N ALA A 111 12.21 14.51 -13.47
CA ALA A 111 12.69 15.70 -14.18
C ALA A 111 12.57 15.55 -15.69
N ARG A 112 12.03 16.58 -16.36
CA ARG A 112 11.78 16.60 -17.81
C ARG A 112 12.99 16.23 -18.66
N SER A 113 14.19 16.64 -18.24
CA SER A 113 15.44 16.37 -18.95
C SER A 113 15.94 14.94 -18.78
N ASN A 114 15.49 14.22 -17.76
CA ASN A 114 15.92 12.86 -17.49
C ASN A 114 15.17 11.83 -18.34
N ALA A 115 13.99 12.19 -18.85
CA ALA A 115 13.23 11.29 -19.73
C ALA A 115 13.98 11.02 -21.04
N SER A 116 13.73 9.87 -21.66
CA SER A 116 14.40 9.46 -22.90
C SER A 116 13.40 9.03 -23.98
N PRO A 117 13.06 9.89 -24.95
CA PRO A 117 13.57 11.24 -25.16
C PRO A 117 13.07 12.24 -24.09
N PRO A 118 13.79 13.36 -23.87
CA PRO A 118 13.36 14.41 -22.95
C PRO A 118 11.94 14.90 -23.21
N MET A 119 11.24 15.35 -22.17
CA MET A 119 9.87 15.87 -22.29
C MET A 119 9.83 17.21 -23.04
N GLY A 120 10.95 17.95 -23.05
CA GLY A 120 11.08 19.24 -23.72
C GLY A 120 10.60 20.43 -22.88
N ASN A 121 10.52 21.59 -23.53
CA ASN A 121 9.94 22.79 -22.93
C ASN A 121 8.43 22.64 -22.82
N VAL A 122 7.86 23.15 -21.73
CA VAL A 122 6.42 23.14 -21.48
C VAL A 122 5.94 24.57 -21.29
N ASP A 123 4.75 24.84 -21.80
CA ASP A 123 3.97 26.05 -21.58
C ASP A 123 2.57 25.68 -21.09
N ASN A 124 1.72 26.67 -20.78
CA ASN A 124 0.41 26.39 -20.22
C ASN A 124 -0.53 25.62 -21.17
N ASN A 125 -0.24 25.54 -22.47
CA ASN A 125 -1.06 24.80 -23.45
C ASN A 125 -0.52 23.40 -23.72
N THR A 126 0.64 23.05 -23.16
CA THR A 126 1.25 21.74 -23.35
C THR A 126 0.38 20.65 -22.73
N THR A 127 0.20 19.54 -23.43
CA THR A 127 -0.53 18.34 -22.96
C THR A 127 0.40 17.11 -22.92
N GLY A 128 -0.11 15.96 -22.49
CA GLY A 128 0.64 14.70 -22.45
C GLY A 128 1.68 14.65 -21.32
N ILE A 129 2.80 13.95 -21.53
CA ILE A 129 3.80 13.66 -20.48
C ILE A 129 4.33 14.90 -19.73
N GLY A 130 4.42 16.04 -20.41
CA GLY A 130 4.87 17.30 -19.79
C GLY A 130 3.82 17.96 -18.89
N ALA A 131 2.57 17.52 -18.99
CA ALA A 131 1.40 18.01 -18.30
C ALA A 131 0.75 16.94 -17.39
N ASP A 132 1.39 15.79 -17.20
CA ASP A 132 0.85 14.72 -16.36
C ASP A 132 0.81 15.17 -14.89
N PRO A 133 -0.38 15.32 -14.29
CA PRO A 133 -0.52 15.84 -12.94
C PRO A 133 0.08 14.91 -11.89
N HIS A 134 0.17 13.60 -12.12
CA HIS A 134 0.76 12.66 -11.16
C HIS A 134 2.29 12.80 -11.06
N ASN A 135 2.92 13.60 -11.93
CA ASN A 135 4.36 13.92 -11.87
C ASN A 135 4.66 15.36 -11.46
N ILE A 136 3.64 16.21 -11.31
CA ILE A 136 3.82 17.65 -11.08
C ILE A 136 3.31 18.03 -9.70
N ARG A 137 4.17 18.62 -8.88
CA ARG A 137 3.83 19.06 -7.51
C ARG A 137 4.19 20.54 -7.31
N PRO A 138 3.50 21.28 -6.42
CA PRO A 138 4.01 22.54 -5.92
C PRO A 138 5.35 22.31 -5.22
N SER A 139 6.32 23.19 -5.44
CA SER A 139 7.58 23.22 -4.68
C SER A 139 8.01 24.68 -4.51
N ASP A 140 8.75 24.99 -3.45
CA ASP A 140 9.43 26.28 -3.35
C ASP A 140 10.33 26.48 -4.58
N GLN A 141 10.32 27.68 -5.15
CA GLN A 141 11.04 27.95 -6.39
C GLN A 141 12.56 27.73 -6.26
N GLN A 142 13.15 28.08 -5.12
CA GLN A 142 14.58 27.88 -4.85
C GLN A 142 14.88 26.42 -4.54
N MET A 143 14.00 25.73 -3.80
CA MET A 143 14.12 24.30 -3.53
C MET A 143 14.06 23.48 -4.82
N ASN A 144 13.13 23.81 -5.71
CA ASN A 144 13.03 23.22 -7.04
C ASN A 144 14.32 23.44 -7.85
N ASN A 145 14.85 24.67 -7.87
CA ASN A 145 16.15 24.94 -8.51
C ASN A 145 17.30 24.15 -7.87
N ASN A 146 17.27 23.99 -6.55
CA ASN A 146 18.26 23.19 -5.82
C ASN A 146 18.16 21.71 -6.17
N LYS A 147 16.96 21.16 -6.38
CA LYS A 147 16.78 19.79 -6.91
C LYS A 147 17.28 19.72 -8.35
N ALA A 148 16.86 20.64 -9.22
CA ALA A 148 17.17 20.65 -10.65
C ALA A 148 16.81 19.32 -11.33
N ASN A 149 17.75 18.69 -12.04
CA ASN A 149 17.60 17.36 -12.64
C ASN A 149 18.35 16.26 -11.87
N LYS A 150 18.77 16.53 -10.62
CA LYS A 150 19.51 15.58 -9.81
C LYS A 150 18.72 14.29 -9.65
N LYS A 151 19.42 13.15 -9.72
CA LYS A 151 18.82 11.85 -9.49
C LYS A 151 18.57 11.64 -8.01
N PHE A 152 17.49 10.93 -7.69
CA PHE A 152 17.20 10.48 -6.34
C PHE A 152 18.20 9.43 -5.89
N ALA A 153 18.67 9.53 -4.65
CA ALA A 153 19.54 8.56 -4.00
C ALA A 153 19.14 8.40 -2.53
N SER A 154 19.67 7.36 -1.89
CA SER A 154 19.46 7.13 -0.46
C SER A 154 19.96 8.30 0.39
N GLY A 155 19.28 8.53 1.50
CA GLY A 155 19.55 9.58 2.46
C GLY A 155 18.63 9.43 3.67
N SER A 156 18.66 10.41 4.58
CA SER A 156 17.82 10.43 5.78
C SER A 156 17.63 11.86 6.26
N GLY A 157 16.52 12.12 6.94
CA GLY A 157 16.17 13.44 7.48
C GLY A 157 15.56 14.35 6.42
N ASN A 158 16.05 15.58 6.35
CA ASN A 158 15.46 16.63 5.52
C ASN A 158 15.89 16.52 4.06
N ALA A 159 15.09 17.10 3.15
CA ALA A 159 15.39 17.12 1.73
C ALA A 159 16.70 17.87 1.43
N GLY A 160 17.50 17.35 0.51
CA GLY A 160 18.76 17.99 0.16
C GLY A 160 19.70 17.18 -0.73
N ASN A 161 20.85 17.79 -1.02
CA ASN A 161 21.93 17.16 -1.78
C ASN A 161 22.66 16.13 -0.91
N VAL A 162 22.86 14.92 -1.43
CA VAL A 162 23.54 13.81 -0.74
C VAL A 162 24.91 13.46 -1.34
N GLY A 163 25.48 14.38 -2.11
CA GLY A 163 26.74 14.20 -2.83
C GLY A 163 26.56 13.60 -4.23
N SER A 164 27.63 13.62 -5.02
CA SER A 164 27.68 13.05 -6.38
C SER A 164 26.64 13.61 -7.37
N GLY A 165 26.08 14.79 -7.09
CA GLY A 165 25.00 15.37 -7.89
C GLY A 165 23.64 14.68 -7.68
N ASN A 166 23.45 13.98 -6.56
CA ASN A 166 22.20 13.30 -6.21
C ASN A 166 21.41 14.06 -5.13
N TRP A 167 20.14 13.69 -5.00
CA TRP A 167 19.17 14.33 -4.12
C TRP A 167 18.44 13.30 -3.25
N TYR A 168 18.22 13.64 -1.99
CA TYR A 168 17.29 12.93 -1.12
C TYR A 168 16.03 13.79 -0.95
N PRO A 169 14.82 13.25 -1.19
CA PRO A 169 13.59 14.05 -1.16
C PRO A 169 13.15 14.43 0.27
N GLY A 170 13.76 13.85 1.30
CA GLY A 170 13.34 14.00 2.69
C GLY A 170 12.49 12.81 3.17
N ASP A 171 12.52 12.56 4.48
CA ASP A 171 11.84 11.41 5.09
C ASP A 171 10.33 11.42 4.89
N GLU A 172 9.71 12.61 4.84
CA GLU A 172 8.28 12.81 4.62
C GLU A 172 7.83 12.54 3.17
N TRP A 173 8.75 12.63 2.20
CA TRP A 173 8.41 12.66 0.77
C TRP A 173 8.90 11.44 0.00
N ARG A 174 9.60 10.51 0.66
CA ARG A 174 10.29 9.42 -0.05
C ARG A 174 9.30 8.42 -0.65
N GLY A 175 8.20 8.13 0.04
CA GLY A 175 7.10 7.29 -0.42
C GLY A 175 6.36 7.92 -1.59
N ASP A 176 5.95 9.18 -1.43
CA ASP A 176 5.33 10.01 -2.48
C ASP A 176 6.17 9.98 -3.77
N VAL A 177 7.47 10.29 -3.65
CA VAL A 177 8.40 10.29 -4.78
C VAL A 177 8.50 8.90 -5.41
N ALA A 178 8.64 7.85 -4.60
CA ALA A 178 8.71 6.49 -5.11
C ALA A 178 7.46 6.13 -5.93
N ARG A 179 6.26 6.41 -5.42
CA ARG A 179 4.98 6.14 -6.09
C ARG A 179 4.80 6.97 -7.35
N MET A 180 5.25 8.22 -7.39
CA MET A 180 5.26 9.04 -8.61
C MET A 180 6.21 8.49 -9.67
N ILE A 181 7.42 8.04 -9.29
CA ILE A 181 8.36 7.43 -10.25
C ILE A 181 7.83 6.09 -10.77
N MET A 182 7.26 5.26 -9.91
CA MET A 182 6.62 4.00 -10.33
C MET A 182 5.48 4.25 -11.31
N TYR A 183 4.61 5.23 -11.02
CA TYR A 183 3.54 5.65 -11.94
C TYR A 183 4.10 6.10 -13.28
N MET A 184 5.10 7.00 -13.29
CA MET A 184 5.68 7.50 -14.54
C MET A 184 6.29 6.38 -15.38
N TYR A 185 6.94 5.42 -14.73
CA TYR A 185 7.45 4.24 -15.43
C TYR A 185 6.32 3.39 -15.99
N THR A 186 5.30 3.06 -15.20
CA THR A 186 4.15 2.29 -15.69
C THR A 186 3.40 3.00 -16.81
N ARG A 187 3.19 4.32 -16.74
CA ARG A 187 2.45 5.08 -17.75
C ARG A 187 3.23 5.26 -19.05
N TYR A 188 4.54 5.55 -18.97
CA TYR A 188 5.35 5.96 -20.12
C TYR A 188 6.44 4.97 -20.53
N GLY A 189 6.53 3.81 -19.86
CA GLY A 189 7.46 2.74 -20.16
C GLY A 189 8.91 3.21 -20.20
N ASP A 190 9.65 2.78 -21.23
CA ASP A 190 11.09 3.03 -21.35
C ASP A 190 11.46 4.52 -21.41
N ARG A 191 10.52 5.40 -21.74
CA ARG A 191 10.76 6.85 -21.69
C ARG A 191 11.02 7.36 -20.28
N CYS A 192 10.49 6.67 -19.28
CA CYS A 192 10.58 7.01 -17.87
C CYS A 192 11.18 5.86 -17.04
N LEU A 193 12.23 5.20 -17.55
CA LEU A 193 12.96 4.20 -16.77
C LEU A 193 13.40 4.77 -15.40
N PRO A 194 13.18 4.04 -14.29
CA PRO A 194 13.56 4.49 -12.95
C PRO A 194 15.05 4.85 -12.81
N SER A 195 15.94 4.18 -13.55
CA SER A 195 17.38 4.47 -13.59
C SER A 195 17.76 5.82 -14.19
N LEU A 196 16.84 6.47 -14.92
CA LEU A 196 17.03 7.81 -15.46
C LEU A 196 16.90 8.89 -14.39
N THR A 197 16.14 8.62 -13.33
CA THR A 197 15.84 9.61 -12.27
C THR A 197 16.27 9.16 -10.87
N GLY A 198 16.75 7.93 -10.71
CA GLY A 198 17.27 7.42 -9.44
C GLY A 198 18.63 6.73 -9.60
N VAL A 199 19.30 6.53 -8.47
CA VAL A 199 20.57 5.80 -8.36
C VAL A 199 20.39 4.62 -7.41
N GLY A 200 20.73 3.42 -7.86
CA GLY A 200 20.66 2.22 -7.05
C GLY A 200 20.75 0.96 -7.89
N SER A 201 20.70 -0.19 -7.21
CA SER A 201 20.62 -1.50 -7.86
C SER A 201 19.23 -1.74 -8.44
N LEU A 202 19.18 -2.45 -9.56
CA LEU A 202 17.94 -2.99 -10.11
C LEU A 202 17.40 -4.12 -9.21
N GLN A 203 16.08 -4.25 -9.19
CA GLN A 203 15.40 -5.35 -8.52
C GLN A 203 15.38 -6.57 -9.45
N GLY A 204 16.28 -7.54 -9.20
CA GLY A 204 16.40 -8.75 -10.01
C GLY A 204 16.66 -8.45 -11.49
N SER A 205 15.84 -9.02 -12.37
CA SER A 205 15.88 -8.76 -13.82
C SER A 205 14.90 -7.68 -14.28
N THR A 206 14.31 -6.92 -13.35
CA THR A 206 13.37 -5.84 -13.67
C THR A 206 14.11 -4.52 -13.89
N ASN A 207 13.45 -3.56 -14.55
CA ASN A 207 13.97 -2.20 -14.70
C ASN A 207 13.68 -1.29 -13.48
N MET A 208 13.07 -1.82 -12.42
CA MET A 208 12.75 -1.06 -11.21
C MET A 208 13.98 -0.98 -10.29
N LEU A 209 14.20 0.19 -9.68
CA LEU A 209 15.25 0.35 -8.67
C LEU A 209 14.76 -0.15 -7.31
N GLN A 210 15.64 -0.87 -6.60
CA GLN A 210 15.39 -1.29 -5.20
C GLN A 210 15.11 -0.09 -4.29
N LEU A 211 15.72 1.07 -4.59
CA LEU A 211 15.53 2.30 -3.84
C LEU A 211 14.04 2.70 -3.74
N PHE A 212 13.34 2.72 -4.88
CA PHE A 212 11.94 3.16 -4.89
C PHE A 212 11.01 2.11 -4.26
N LEU A 213 11.30 0.82 -4.45
CA LEU A 213 10.55 -0.25 -3.77
C LEU A 213 10.72 -0.17 -2.25
N GLN A 214 11.93 0.12 -1.78
CA GLN A 214 12.21 0.31 -0.37
C GLN A 214 11.44 1.52 0.20
N TRP A 215 11.53 2.68 -0.45
CA TRP A 215 10.82 3.89 0.00
C TRP A 215 9.31 3.72 0.00
N ASN A 216 8.75 3.05 -1.02
CA ASN A 216 7.32 2.74 -1.08
C ASN A 216 6.86 1.84 0.09
N ALA A 217 7.73 0.98 0.62
CA ALA A 217 7.42 0.13 1.77
C ALA A 217 7.69 0.82 3.13
N GLU A 218 8.70 1.70 3.21
CA GLU A 218 9.09 2.41 4.43
C GLU A 218 8.25 3.64 4.75
N ASP A 219 7.57 4.20 3.75
CA ASP A 219 6.78 5.42 3.86
C ASP A 219 5.36 5.16 3.33
N PRO A 220 4.42 4.78 4.22
CA PRO A 220 3.03 4.48 3.90
C PRO A 220 2.31 5.61 3.15
N VAL A 221 1.23 5.27 2.47
CA VAL A 221 0.41 6.28 1.80
C VAL A 221 -0.29 7.14 2.83
N THR A 222 -0.29 8.44 2.58
CA THR A 222 -0.93 9.42 3.45
C THR A 222 -2.30 9.85 2.93
N PRO A 223 -3.20 10.36 3.78
CA PRO A 223 -4.46 10.96 3.33
C PRO A 223 -4.28 12.11 2.32
N PHE A 224 -3.11 12.77 2.35
CA PHE A 224 -2.77 13.82 1.39
C PHE A 224 -2.62 13.27 -0.04
N GLU A 225 -1.99 12.11 -0.18
CA GLU A 225 -1.88 11.42 -1.46
C GLU A 225 -3.24 10.86 -1.93
N ASP A 226 -4.05 10.35 -1.01
CA ASP A 226 -5.42 9.90 -1.33
C ASP A 226 -6.27 11.05 -1.89
N GLN A 227 -6.28 12.20 -1.21
CA GLN A 227 -6.99 13.40 -1.67
C GLN A 227 -6.55 13.80 -3.08
N ARG A 228 -5.25 13.79 -3.34
CA ARG A 228 -4.71 14.07 -4.67
C ARG A 228 -5.26 13.10 -5.70
N ASN A 229 -5.16 11.81 -5.40
CA ASN A 229 -5.47 10.76 -6.35
C ASN A 229 -6.97 10.75 -6.70
N ASP A 230 -7.83 10.94 -5.69
CA ASP A 230 -9.27 11.14 -5.86
C ASP A 230 -9.59 12.34 -6.74
N TYR A 231 -8.92 13.47 -6.51
CA TYR A 231 -9.18 14.68 -7.28
C TYR A 231 -8.79 14.52 -8.76
N PHE A 232 -7.64 13.91 -9.04
CA PHE A 232 -7.21 13.70 -10.43
C PHE A 232 -7.97 12.61 -11.17
N GLU A 233 -8.58 11.63 -10.47
CA GLU A 233 -9.55 10.75 -11.13
C GLU A 233 -10.65 11.59 -11.80
N THR A 234 -11.19 12.59 -11.09
CA THR A 234 -12.30 13.40 -11.60
C THR A 234 -11.93 14.34 -12.73
N LEU A 235 -10.71 14.89 -12.74
CA LEU A 235 -10.28 15.90 -13.70
C LEU A 235 -9.46 15.34 -14.87
N TYR A 236 -8.53 14.45 -14.54
CA TYR A 236 -7.58 13.88 -15.50
C TYR A 236 -8.04 12.49 -15.98
N GLY A 237 -8.94 11.82 -15.27
CA GLY A 237 -9.53 10.56 -15.68
C GLY A 237 -8.72 9.32 -15.29
N ASN A 238 -7.55 9.50 -14.67
CA ASN A 238 -6.76 8.38 -14.17
C ASN A 238 -6.26 8.58 -12.73
N ARG A 239 -5.82 7.47 -12.15
CA ARG A 239 -5.27 7.39 -10.80
C ARG A 239 -3.86 6.83 -10.83
N ASN A 240 -3.06 7.15 -9.82
CA ASN A 240 -1.82 6.47 -9.53
C ASN A 240 -2.10 5.18 -8.73
N PRO A 241 -1.95 3.98 -9.33
CA PRO A 241 -2.29 2.72 -8.66
C PRO A 241 -1.42 2.44 -7.44
N PHE A 242 -0.19 2.98 -7.41
CA PHE A 242 0.72 2.77 -6.31
C PHE A 242 0.37 3.63 -5.09
N ILE A 243 -0.44 4.69 -5.26
CA ILE A 243 -1.09 5.38 -4.15
C ILE A 243 -2.26 4.54 -3.66
N ASP A 244 -3.15 4.08 -4.55
CA ASP A 244 -4.34 3.35 -4.12
C ASP A 244 -4.01 2.00 -3.45
N ASN A 245 -2.97 1.31 -3.91
CA ASN A 245 -2.40 0.15 -3.23
C ASN A 245 -0.89 -0.01 -3.52
N PRO A 246 -0.01 0.42 -2.59
CA PRO A 246 1.44 0.26 -2.70
C PRO A 246 1.91 -1.17 -2.97
N TYR A 247 1.18 -2.17 -2.49
CA TYR A 247 1.51 -3.58 -2.66
C TYR A 247 1.48 -4.04 -4.13
N LEU A 248 0.80 -3.32 -5.03
CA LEU A 248 0.88 -3.58 -6.47
C LEU A 248 2.34 -3.54 -6.98
N ALA A 249 3.16 -2.64 -6.44
CA ALA A 249 4.58 -2.59 -6.78
C ALA A 249 5.31 -3.87 -6.36
N THR A 250 4.98 -4.42 -5.19
CA THR A 250 5.52 -5.71 -4.70
C THR A 250 5.12 -6.87 -5.60
N ILE A 251 3.88 -6.91 -6.09
CA ILE A 251 3.39 -7.99 -6.98
C ILE A 251 4.05 -7.91 -8.37
N ILE A 252 4.32 -6.70 -8.85
CA ILE A 252 4.88 -6.47 -10.19
C ILE A 252 6.40 -6.69 -10.20
N TRP A 253 7.14 -6.05 -9.28
CA TRP A 253 8.59 -6.03 -9.31
C TRP A 253 9.26 -6.81 -8.18
N GLY A 254 8.52 -7.21 -7.14
CA GLY A 254 9.06 -7.81 -5.93
C GLY A 254 9.64 -6.76 -4.96
N GLY A 255 10.70 -7.13 -4.25
CA GLY A 255 11.32 -6.27 -3.24
C GLY A 255 10.71 -6.43 -1.85
N VAL A 256 10.92 -5.43 -0.99
CA VAL A 256 10.30 -5.41 0.34
C VAL A 256 8.78 -5.25 0.18
N PRO A 257 7.96 -6.05 0.88
CA PRO A 257 6.51 -5.91 0.84
C PRO A 257 6.08 -4.53 1.33
N ALA A 258 5.37 -3.78 0.49
CA ALA A 258 4.69 -2.55 0.88
C ALA A 258 3.33 -2.88 1.53
N GLU A 259 2.65 -1.87 2.05
CA GLU A 259 1.31 -2.03 2.63
C GLU A 259 0.29 -2.50 1.56
N ASP A 260 -0.53 -3.49 1.92
CA ASP A 260 -1.66 -3.95 1.10
C ASP A 260 -2.95 -3.30 1.60
N ARG A 261 -3.44 -2.33 0.85
CA ARG A 261 -4.63 -1.53 1.21
C ARG A 261 -5.95 -2.16 0.75
N TRP A 262 -5.89 -3.22 -0.06
CA TRP A 262 -7.08 -3.88 -0.63
C TRP A 262 -7.25 -5.33 -0.18
N ASP A 263 -6.41 -5.78 0.76
CA ASP A 263 -6.47 -7.14 1.29
C ASP A 263 -6.39 -8.22 0.18
N LEU A 264 -5.65 -7.96 -0.91
CA LEU A 264 -5.55 -8.83 -2.10
C LEU A 264 -5.09 -10.25 -1.75
N PHE A 265 -4.33 -10.40 -0.65
CA PHE A 265 -3.84 -11.69 -0.15
C PHE A 265 -4.20 -11.96 1.32
N SER A 266 -5.07 -11.15 1.91
CA SER A 266 -5.57 -11.42 3.26
C SER A 266 -6.44 -12.66 3.22
N ILE A 267 -6.05 -13.66 4.02
CA ILE A 267 -6.89 -14.83 4.27
C ILE A 267 -8.06 -14.31 5.10
N ASN A 268 -9.21 -14.06 4.46
CA ASN A 268 -10.45 -13.63 5.13
C ASN A 268 -10.91 -14.58 6.26
N ASP A 269 -10.33 -15.77 6.34
CA ASP A 269 -10.73 -16.81 7.28
C ASP A 269 -9.52 -17.59 7.81
N PHE A 270 -8.63 -16.95 8.57
CA PHE A 270 -7.75 -17.69 9.49
C PHE A 270 -8.54 -18.11 10.74
N SER A 271 -9.59 -18.90 10.55
CA SER A 271 -10.27 -19.63 11.62
C SER A 271 -9.35 -20.78 12.04
N THR A 272 -8.51 -20.56 13.06
CA THR A 272 -8.01 -21.69 13.83
C THR A 272 -9.22 -22.37 14.46
N ALA A 273 -9.60 -23.55 13.96
CA ALA A 273 -10.58 -24.38 14.61
C ALA A 273 -10.07 -24.66 16.03
N SER A 274 -10.59 -23.95 17.01
CA SER A 274 -10.21 -24.15 18.41
C SER A 274 -10.97 -25.36 18.90
N ILE A 275 -10.24 -26.46 19.08
CA ILE A 275 -10.73 -27.65 19.76
C ILE A 275 -10.10 -27.66 21.14
N THR A 276 -10.91 -27.68 22.19
CA THR A 276 -10.49 -27.98 23.56
C THR A 276 -10.84 -29.42 23.88
N ILE A 277 -10.02 -30.09 24.68
CA ILE A 277 -10.18 -31.49 25.05
C ILE A 277 -10.07 -31.66 26.56
N TYR A 278 -10.92 -32.49 27.17
CA TYR A 278 -10.92 -32.72 28.62
C TYR A 278 -11.67 -33.99 29.02
N PRO A 279 -11.32 -34.64 30.14
CA PRO A 279 -10.12 -34.37 30.94
C PRO A 279 -8.86 -34.84 30.21
N ASN A 280 -7.72 -34.23 30.54
CA ASN A 280 -6.41 -34.70 30.11
C ASN A 280 -5.47 -34.58 31.32
N PRO A 281 -5.11 -35.67 32.01
CA PRO A 281 -5.24 -37.08 31.59
C PRO A 281 -6.68 -37.62 31.51
N ALA A 282 -6.94 -38.52 30.56
CA ALA A 282 -8.21 -39.21 30.37
C ALA A 282 -8.11 -40.67 30.81
N GLN A 283 -9.22 -41.27 31.26
CA GLN A 283 -9.29 -42.71 31.55
C GLN A 283 -9.97 -43.44 30.39
N GLU A 284 -11.30 -43.34 30.31
CA GLU A 284 -12.08 -44.05 29.28
C GLU A 284 -12.73 -43.11 28.27
N VAL A 285 -12.99 -41.86 28.65
CA VAL A 285 -13.74 -40.90 27.82
C VAL A 285 -12.99 -39.58 27.73
N LEU A 286 -12.84 -39.07 26.52
CA LEU A 286 -12.33 -37.74 26.23
C LEU A 286 -13.45 -36.89 25.64
N ASN A 287 -13.80 -35.80 26.30
CA ASN A 287 -14.71 -34.80 25.77
C ASN A 287 -13.95 -33.77 24.94
N PHE A 288 -14.64 -33.19 23.96
CA PHE A 288 -14.11 -32.09 23.18
C PHE A 288 -15.17 -31.01 22.95
N GLU A 289 -14.74 -29.75 22.97
CA GLU A 289 -15.54 -28.62 22.53
C GLU A 289 -14.89 -27.99 21.31
N THR A 290 -15.73 -27.59 20.35
CA THR A 290 -15.30 -27.01 19.07
C THR A 290 -16.36 -26.04 18.60
N SER A 291 -15.92 -24.92 18.01
CA SER A 291 -16.80 -23.97 17.31
C SER A 291 -17.23 -24.47 15.93
N THR A 292 -16.66 -25.57 15.46
CA THR A 292 -16.86 -26.12 14.11
C THR A 292 -17.19 -27.61 14.15
N THR A 293 -18.02 -28.08 13.21
CA THR A 293 -18.31 -29.52 13.06
C THR A 293 -17.05 -30.30 12.67
N ILE A 294 -16.87 -31.50 13.21
CA ILE A 294 -15.76 -32.41 12.91
C ILE A 294 -16.31 -33.63 12.18
N ASP A 295 -15.59 -34.11 11.15
CA ASP A 295 -16.00 -35.28 10.36
C ASP A 295 -15.43 -36.57 10.97
N THR A 296 -14.14 -36.55 11.33
CA THR A 296 -13.40 -37.71 11.86
C THR A 296 -12.41 -37.33 12.95
N TYR A 297 -12.08 -38.29 13.79
CA TYR A 297 -10.89 -38.24 14.64
C TYR A 297 -9.99 -39.45 14.38
N SER A 298 -8.68 -39.26 14.56
CA SER A 298 -7.66 -40.29 14.46
C SER A 298 -6.74 -40.22 15.67
N VAL A 299 -6.39 -41.36 16.25
CA VAL A 299 -5.46 -41.46 17.37
C VAL A 299 -4.15 -42.07 16.89
N TYR A 300 -3.04 -41.45 17.24
CA TYR A 300 -1.69 -41.86 16.92
C TYR A 300 -0.90 -42.14 18.20
N ASP A 301 0.00 -43.13 18.16
CA ASP A 301 0.99 -43.29 19.21
C ASP A 301 2.06 -42.17 19.16
N PHE A 302 2.95 -42.15 20.15
CA PHE A 302 4.03 -41.16 20.22
C PHE A 302 5.02 -41.23 19.04
N PHE A 303 5.08 -42.36 18.32
CA PHE A 303 5.92 -42.54 17.14
C PHE A 303 5.19 -42.16 15.84
N GLY A 304 3.93 -41.71 15.92
CA GLY A 304 3.13 -41.29 14.78
C GLY A 304 2.43 -42.43 14.05
N LYS A 305 2.39 -43.64 14.61
CA LYS A 305 1.62 -44.75 14.04
C LYS A 305 0.14 -44.58 14.37
N GLU A 306 -0.71 -44.67 13.36
CA GLU A 306 -2.17 -44.64 13.52
C GLU A 306 -2.65 -45.89 14.27
N ILE A 307 -3.39 -45.66 15.36
CA ILE A 307 -3.99 -46.70 16.21
C ILE A 307 -5.45 -46.94 15.81
N GLU A 308 -6.21 -45.86 15.66
CA GLU A 308 -7.61 -45.91 15.25
C GLU A 308 -8.03 -44.63 14.52
N THR A 309 -9.01 -44.76 13.63
CA THR A 309 -9.66 -43.65 12.93
C THR A 309 -11.16 -43.91 12.90
N ASN A 310 -11.95 -42.95 13.37
CA ASN A 310 -13.39 -43.08 13.52
C ASN A 310 -14.11 -41.80 13.04
N LYS A 311 -15.35 -41.97 12.55
CA LYS A 311 -16.23 -40.83 12.26
C LYS A 311 -16.80 -40.28 13.56
N VAL A 312 -16.91 -38.96 13.66
CA VAL A 312 -17.59 -38.30 14.78
C VAL A 312 -19.09 -38.23 14.43
N PRO A 313 -19.99 -38.89 15.18
CA PRO A 313 -21.43 -38.77 14.95
C PRO A 313 -21.85 -37.30 15.11
N GLN A 314 -22.74 -36.81 14.25
CA GLN A 314 -23.28 -35.45 14.39
C GLN A 314 -23.87 -35.31 15.80
N GLN A 315 -23.41 -34.29 16.54
CA GLN A 315 -23.76 -33.96 17.93
C GLN A 315 -23.02 -34.72 19.05
N SER A 316 -22.16 -35.70 18.75
CA SER A 316 -21.29 -36.27 19.80
C SER A 316 -20.22 -35.27 20.20
N LYS A 317 -20.03 -35.06 21.51
CA LYS A 317 -18.94 -34.25 22.11
C LYS A 317 -17.94 -35.10 22.89
N SER A 318 -17.99 -36.42 22.73
CA SER A 318 -17.18 -37.36 23.49
C SER A 318 -16.64 -38.47 22.61
N ILE A 319 -15.43 -38.92 22.96
CA ILE A 319 -14.70 -40.00 22.32
C ILE A 319 -14.43 -41.07 23.37
N ASN A 320 -14.72 -42.32 23.03
CA ASN A 320 -14.39 -43.46 23.87
C ASN A 320 -12.96 -43.93 23.55
N LEU A 321 -12.11 -43.94 24.56
CA LEU A 321 -10.69 -44.32 24.51
C LEU A 321 -10.39 -45.56 25.37
N SER A 322 -11.42 -46.29 25.83
CA SER A 322 -11.27 -47.44 26.73
C SER A 322 -10.44 -48.59 26.14
N SER A 323 -10.23 -48.60 24.82
CA SER A 323 -9.39 -49.56 24.09
C SER A 323 -7.90 -49.25 24.22
N LEU A 324 -7.52 -48.04 24.63
CA LEU A 324 -6.14 -47.59 24.69
C LEU A 324 -5.48 -47.99 26.02
N GLN A 325 -4.19 -48.31 25.95
CA GLN A 325 -3.38 -48.55 27.13
C GLN A 325 -2.89 -47.23 27.74
N LYS A 326 -2.42 -47.28 28.98
CA LYS A 326 -1.83 -46.12 29.65
C LYS A 326 -0.62 -45.61 28.86
N GLY A 327 -0.58 -44.33 28.56
CA GLY A 327 0.47 -43.76 27.71
C GLY A 327 0.19 -42.38 27.16
N ILE A 328 1.09 -41.89 26.30
CA ILE A 328 0.97 -40.61 25.61
C ILE A 328 0.56 -40.87 24.16
N TYR A 329 -0.47 -40.16 23.70
CA TYR A 329 -0.98 -40.25 22.34
C TYR A 329 -1.20 -38.86 21.75
N LEU A 330 -1.32 -38.80 20.43
CA LEU A 330 -1.79 -37.64 19.70
C LEU A 330 -3.18 -37.95 19.13
N ILE A 331 -4.12 -37.04 19.30
CA ILE A 331 -5.43 -37.10 18.66
C ILE A 331 -5.53 -36.00 17.62
N GLU A 332 -5.87 -36.38 16.39
CA GLU A 332 -6.12 -35.48 15.28
C GLU A 332 -7.61 -35.44 14.98
N PHE A 333 -8.19 -34.24 14.90
CA PHE A 333 -9.55 -34.01 14.44
C PHE A 333 -9.51 -33.43 13.03
N ARG A 334 -10.33 -33.95 12.12
CA ARG A 334 -10.40 -33.47 10.73
C ARG A 334 -11.78 -32.98 10.34
N LYS A 335 -11.79 -31.93 9.52
CA LYS A 335 -12.95 -31.46 8.76
C LYS A 335 -12.47 -31.02 7.38
N LYS A 336 -12.89 -31.70 6.31
CA LYS A 336 -12.36 -31.47 4.95
C LYS A 336 -10.83 -31.38 4.92
N GLU A 337 -10.26 -30.22 4.58
CA GLU A 337 -8.81 -29.96 4.52
C GLU A 337 -8.21 -29.42 5.82
N SER A 338 -9.03 -29.14 6.84
CA SER A 338 -8.58 -28.64 8.14
C SER A 338 -8.27 -29.79 9.10
N ARG A 339 -7.12 -29.68 9.80
CA ARG A 339 -6.71 -30.62 10.85
C ARG A 339 -6.30 -29.89 12.12
N VAL A 340 -6.63 -30.47 13.27
CA VAL A 340 -6.20 -29.98 14.59
C VAL A 340 -5.66 -31.17 15.37
N ILE A 341 -4.43 -31.06 15.87
CA ILE A 341 -3.78 -32.12 16.65
C ILE A 341 -3.66 -31.69 18.11
N LYS A 342 -4.00 -32.59 19.04
CA LYS A 342 -3.82 -32.41 20.48
C LYS A 342 -3.08 -33.58 21.08
N LYS A 343 -2.26 -33.31 22.09
CA LYS A 343 -1.66 -34.35 22.93
C LYS A 343 -2.64 -34.78 24.00
N ILE A 344 -2.81 -36.10 24.18
CA ILE A 344 -3.58 -36.70 25.25
C ILE A 344 -2.72 -37.67 26.07
N ILE A 345 -3.04 -37.81 27.35
CA ILE A 345 -2.41 -38.73 28.28
C ILE A 345 -3.52 -39.67 28.77
N ILE A 346 -3.30 -40.99 28.68
CA ILE A 346 -4.23 -42.02 29.17
C ILE A 346 -3.69 -42.61 30.48
N GLU A 347 -4.51 -42.62 31.52
CA GLU A 347 -4.16 -43.07 32.89
C GLU A 347 -4.85 -44.34 33.36
#